data_AF-A0A9D1VPH4-F1
#
_entry.id   AF-A0A9D1VPH4-F1
#
_cell.length_a   1.000
_cell.length_b   1.000
_cell.length_c   1.000
_cell.angle_alpha   90.00
_cell.angle_beta   90.00
_cell.angle_gamma   90.00
#
_symmetry.space_group_name_H-M   'P 1'
#
loop_
_entity.id
_entity.type
_entity.pdbx_description
1 polymer ?
#
loop_
_entity_poly.entity_id
_entity_poly.type
_entity_poly.pdbx_seq_one_letter_code
_entity_poly.pdbx_strand_id
1 'polypeptide(L)'
;MDSKKSTGIIPSAEEAERLLEDAGKRNPGLWIKHSRTAGCCARKIAEKCPGMEADKAYVMGLLHDIGRREGIMDMKHIICGYRFMKSKGYVDIYNVVNLN
;
A
#
# COMPACT_ATOMS: atom_id res chain seq x y z
N MET A 1 -6.04 -21.16 -23.81
CA MET A 1 -5.74 -21.60 -22.43
C MET A 1 -4.23 -21.67 -22.39
N ASP A 2 -3.49 -20.73 -21.82
CA ASP A 2 -3.62 -20.18 -20.47
C ASP A 2 -3.14 -18.73 -20.42
N SER A 3 -4.06 -17.82 -20.11
CA SER A 3 -3.72 -16.45 -19.73
C SER A 3 -3.07 -16.50 -18.35
N LYS A 4 -1.73 -16.51 -18.29
CA LYS A 4 -1.00 -16.25 -17.05
C LYS A 4 -1.33 -14.83 -16.58
N LYS A 5 -2.44 -14.66 -15.85
CA LYS A 5 -2.64 -13.50 -14.99
C LYS A 5 -1.55 -13.59 -13.93
N SER A 6 -0.58 -12.69 -13.98
CA SER A 6 0.30 -12.43 -12.84
C SER A 6 -0.60 -12.01 -11.68
N THR A 7 -1.01 -12.96 -10.85
CA THR A 7 -1.65 -12.68 -9.56
C THR A 7 -0.55 -12.12 -8.67
N GLY A 8 -0.29 -10.82 -8.78
CA GLY A 8 0.69 -10.15 -7.94
C GLY A 8 0.29 -10.33 -6.49
N ILE A 9 1.19 -10.91 -5.69
CA ILE A 9 0.96 -11.15 -4.27
C ILE A 9 0.72 -9.78 -3.63
N ILE A 10 -0.42 -9.61 -2.97
CA ILE A 10 -0.72 -8.46 -2.11
C ILE A 10 -0.84 -8.99 -0.68
N PRO A 11 -0.39 -8.24 0.33
CA PRO A 11 -0.61 -8.61 1.71
C PRO A 11 -2.13 -8.63 1.99
N SER A 12 -2.54 -9.44 2.96
CA SER A 12 -3.89 -9.32 3.52
C SER A 12 -4.10 -7.95 4.16
N ALA A 13 -5.34 -7.54 4.39
CA ALA A 13 -5.63 -6.29 5.09
C ALA A 13 -4.99 -6.25 6.49
N GLU A 14 -4.97 -7.38 7.20
CA GLU A 14 -4.34 -7.51 8.50
C GLU A 14 -2.82 -7.45 8.42
N GLU A 15 -2.21 -8.07 7.40
CA GLU A 15 -0.77 -7.96 7.15
C GLU A 15 -0.37 -6.53 6.83
N ALA A 16 -1.18 -5.84 6.03
CA ALA A 16 -0.97 -4.45 5.64
C ALA A 16 -1.02 -3.51 6.85
N GLU A 17 -1.96 -3.71 7.77
CA GLU A 17 -2.01 -2.98 9.05
C GLU A 17 -0.77 -3.23 9.91
N ARG A 18 -0.34 -4.49 10.04
CA ARG A 18 0.90 -4.82 10.78
C ARG A 18 2.12 -4.13 10.18
N LEU A 19 2.23 -4.13 8.85
CA LEU A 19 3.31 -3.44 8.14
C LEU A 19 3.29 -1.93 8.41
N LEU A 20 2.11 -1.31 8.38
CA LEU A 20 1.96 0.12 8.67
C LEU A 20 2.30 0.44 10.13
N GLU A 21 1.87 -0.38 11.08
CA GLU A 21 2.18 -0.20 12.49
C GLU A 21 3.68 -0.30 12.76
N ASP A 22 4.35 -1.32 12.22
CA ASP A 22 5.80 -1.48 12.38
C ASP A 22 6.58 -0.35 11.70
N ALA A 23 6.12 0.12 10.54
CA ALA A 23 6.67 1.29 9.89
C ALA A 23 6.46 2.57 10.72
N GLY A 24 5.31 2.70 11.37
CA GLY A 24 4.98 3.81 12.26
C GLY A 24 5.80 3.83 13.55
N LYS A 25 6.15 2.66 14.12
CA LYS A 25 7.11 2.57 15.23
C LYS A 25 8.49 3.08 14.83
N ARG A 26 8.90 2.82 13.57
CA ARG A 26 10.21 3.24 13.05
C ARG A 26 10.27 4.73 12.71
N ASN A 27 9.21 5.27 12.11
CA ASN A 27 9.09 6.71 11.84
C ASN A 27 7.70 7.21 12.25
N PRO A 28 7.53 7.62 13.52
CA PRO A 28 6.25 8.13 14.01
C PRO A 28 5.82 9.42 13.30
N GLY A 29 4.54 9.56 13.01
CA GLY A 29 4.02 10.81 12.46
C GLY A 29 2.60 10.72 11.91
N LEU A 30 2.10 11.87 11.44
CA LEU A 30 0.73 12.01 10.90
C LEU A 30 0.47 11.16 9.65
N TRP A 31 1.52 10.77 8.93
CA TRP A 31 1.42 9.98 7.71
C TRP A 31 0.79 8.59 7.93
N ILE A 32 0.86 8.04 9.15
CA ILE A 32 0.20 6.78 9.52
C ILE A 32 -1.32 6.95 9.47
N LYS A 33 -1.84 8.03 10.08
CA LYS A 33 -3.27 8.34 10.07
C LYS A 33 -3.75 8.67 8.65
N HIS A 34 -2.97 9.45 7.91
CA HIS A 34 -3.21 9.72 6.48
C HIS A 34 -3.37 8.43 5.68
N SER A 35 -2.43 7.49 5.84
CA SER A 35 -2.45 6.20 5.14
C SER A 35 -3.70 5.36 5.48
N ARG A 36 -4.10 5.30 6.76
CA ARG A 36 -5.36 4.65 7.16
C ARG A 36 -6.59 5.31 6.55
N THR A 37 -6.65 6.65 6.55
CA THR A 37 -7.74 7.38 5.93
C THR A 37 -7.80 7.11 4.42
N ALA A 38 -6.66 7.14 3.73
CA ALA A 38 -6.55 6.83 2.30
C ALA A 38 -7.05 5.41 1.99
N GLY A 39 -6.60 4.41 2.77
CA GLY A 39 -7.11 3.04 2.67
C GLY A 39 -8.63 2.97 2.83
N CYS A 40 -9.18 3.54 3.91
CA CYS A 40 -10.62 3.54 4.17
C CYS A 40 -11.44 4.19 3.04
N CYS A 41 -10.96 5.31 2.50
CA CYS A 41 -11.59 5.97 1.36
C CYS A 41 -11.55 5.08 0.11
N ALA A 42 -10.39 4.48 -0.20
CA ALA A 42 -10.24 3.58 -1.35
C ALA A 42 -11.18 2.37 -1.26
N ARG A 43 -11.31 1.77 -0.08
CA ARG A 43 -12.24 0.66 0.17
C ARG A 43 -13.69 1.06 -0.11
N LYS A 44 -14.14 2.19 0.46
CA LYS A 44 -15.51 2.69 0.29
C LYS A 44 -15.84 3.01 -1.16
N ILE A 45 -14.88 3.52 -1.93
CA ILE A 45 -15.05 3.77 -3.36
C ILE A 45 -15.19 2.43 -4.09
N ALA A 46 -14.27 1.49 -3.85
CA ALA A 46 -14.30 0.18 -4.48
C ALA A 46 -15.58 -0.62 -4.19
N GLU A 47 -16.12 -0.55 -2.97
CA GLU A 47 -17.42 -1.16 -2.60
C GLU A 47 -18.60 -0.63 -3.44
N LYS A 48 -18.47 0.56 -4.05
CA LYS A 48 -19.49 1.17 -4.91
C LYS A 48 -19.23 0.95 -6.40
N CYS A 49 -18.10 0.36 -6.76
CA CYS A 49 -17.69 0.16 -8.14
C CYS A 49 -17.77 -1.33 -8.52
N PRO A 50 -18.71 -1.73 -9.40
CA PRO A 50 -18.82 -3.12 -9.84
C PRO A 50 -17.50 -3.63 -10.45
N GLY A 51 -17.03 -4.80 -9.97
CA GLY A 51 -15.79 -5.42 -10.45
C GLY A 51 -14.50 -4.93 -9.78
N MET A 52 -14.59 -4.08 -8.75
CA MET A 52 -13.44 -3.70 -7.91
C MET A 52 -13.37 -4.54 -6.63
N GLU A 53 -12.16 -4.98 -6.28
CA GLU A 53 -11.87 -5.71 -5.05
C GLU A 53 -11.61 -4.73 -3.90
N ALA A 54 -12.57 -4.61 -2.97
CA ALA A 54 -12.53 -3.61 -1.90
C ALA A 54 -11.31 -3.75 -0.98
N ASP A 55 -10.94 -4.98 -0.61
CA ASP A 55 -9.78 -5.23 0.25
C ASP A 55 -8.46 -4.93 -0.45
N LYS A 56 -8.38 -5.21 -1.76
CA LYS A 56 -7.20 -4.84 -2.56
C LYS A 56 -7.06 -3.32 -2.63
N ALA A 57 -8.16 -2.59 -2.86
CA ALA A 57 -8.15 -1.13 -2.85
C ALA A 57 -7.76 -0.57 -1.47
N TYR A 58 -8.25 -1.21 -0.39
CA TYR A 58 -7.86 -0.87 0.98
C TYR A 58 -6.35 -0.97 1.18
N VAL A 59 -5.78 -2.14 0.88
CA VAL A 59 -4.36 -2.43 1.05
C VAL A 59 -3.49 -1.48 0.22
N MET A 60 -3.90 -1.18 -1.02
CA MET A 60 -3.20 -0.23 -1.89
C MET A 60 -3.21 1.18 -1.30
N GLY A 61 -4.35 1.67 -0.82
CA GLY A 61 -4.43 2.98 -0.17
C GLY A 61 -3.69 3.02 1.17
N LEU A 62 -3.71 1.93 1.94
CA LEU A 62 -3.04 1.84 3.24
C LEU A 62 -1.52 1.90 3.13
N LEU A 63 -0.96 1.37 2.05
CA LEU A 63 0.48 1.18 1.90
C LEU A 63 1.14 2.11 0.87
N HIS A 64 0.39 3.03 0.25
CA HIS A 64 0.91 3.96 -0.76
C HIS A 64 2.11 4.79 -0.26
N ASP A 65 2.10 5.16 1.02
CA ASP A 65 3.11 6.01 1.64
C ASP A 65 4.14 5.24 2.49
N ILE A 66 4.19 3.90 2.39
CA ILE A 66 4.97 3.05 3.29
C ILE A 66 6.47 3.40 3.31
N GLY A 67 7.00 3.99 2.24
CA GLY A 67 8.40 4.40 2.18
C GLY A 67 8.77 5.52 3.15
N ARG A 68 7.77 6.24 3.71
CA ARG A 68 7.97 7.17 4.82
C ARG A 68 8.55 6.49 6.06
N ARG A 69 8.52 5.16 6.16
CA ARG A 69 9.24 4.38 7.18
C ARG A 69 10.75 4.68 7.27
N GLU A 70 11.35 5.23 6.21
CA GLU A 70 12.78 5.56 6.14
C GLU A 70 13.11 6.99 6.63
N GLY A 71 12.10 7.79 7.01
CA GLY A 71 12.28 9.14 7.55
C GLY A 71 11.49 10.21 6.81
N ILE A 72 11.71 11.47 7.17
CA ILE A 72 11.07 12.63 6.54
C ILE A 72 11.74 12.89 5.20
N MET A 73 11.03 12.56 4.13
CA MET A 73 11.47 12.79 2.77
C MET A 73 10.28 13.14 1.90
N ASP A 74 10.54 13.98 0.91
CA ASP A 74 9.60 14.33 -0.15
C ASP A 74 9.47 13.11 -1.11
N MET A 75 9.40 13.27 -2.43
CA MET A 75 9.23 12.18 -3.41
C MET A 75 10.11 10.91 -3.25
N LYS A 76 11.24 10.97 -2.53
CA LYS A 76 12.08 9.78 -2.26
C LYS A 76 11.34 8.64 -1.56
N HIS A 77 10.26 8.93 -0.80
CA HIS A 77 9.47 7.88 -0.15
C HIS A 77 8.85 6.90 -1.16
N ILE A 78 8.58 7.32 -2.39
CA ILE A 78 8.05 6.45 -3.45
C ILE A 78 9.03 5.32 -3.77
N ILE A 79 10.29 5.65 -4.03
CA ILE A 79 11.35 4.68 -4.36
C ILE A 79 11.65 3.80 -3.15
N CYS A 80 11.67 4.37 -1.95
CA CYS A 80 11.84 3.61 -0.70
C CYS A 80 10.69 2.61 -0.49
N GLY A 81 9.45 3.03 -0.74
CA GLY A 81 8.27 2.17 -0.65
C GLY A 81 8.31 1.05 -1.69
N TYR A 82 8.64 1.38 -2.93
CA TYR A 82 8.86 0.39 -4.00
C TYR A 82 9.90 -0.66 -3.60
N ARG A 83 11.09 -0.24 -3.15
CA ARG A 83 12.18 -1.16 -2.75
C ARG A 83 11.77 -2.03 -1.56
N PHE A 84 11.10 -1.44 -0.58
CA PHE A 84 10.62 -2.17 0.60
C PHE A 84 9.63 -3.25 0.19
N MET A 85 8.60 -2.88 -0.55
CA MET A 85 7.59 -3.83 -0.98
C MET A 85 8.23 -4.89 -1.91
N LYS A 86 9.19 -4.51 -2.76
CA LYS A 86 9.97 -5.43 -3.62
C LYS A 86 10.66 -6.51 -2.82
N SER A 87 11.32 -6.12 -1.73
CA SER A 87 11.99 -7.07 -0.84
C SER A 87 11.02 -8.03 -0.13
N LYS A 88 9.72 -7.69 -0.06
CA LYS A 88 8.67 -8.52 0.55
C LYS A 88 7.93 -9.41 -0.46
N GLY A 89 8.16 -9.25 -1.76
CA GLY A 89 7.48 -10.03 -2.80
C GLY A 89 6.07 -9.55 -3.19
N TYR A 90 5.60 -8.43 -2.66
CA TYR A 90 4.28 -7.84 -2.97
C TYR A 90 4.15 -7.09 -4.32
N VAL A 91 4.15 -7.81 -5.45
CA VAL A 91 4.28 -7.27 -6.82
C VAL A 91 3.27 -6.18 -7.22
N ASP A 92 2.01 -6.29 -6.80
CA ASP A 92 0.96 -5.37 -7.26
C ASP A 92 0.97 -4.01 -6.53
N ILE A 93 1.53 -3.93 -5.32
CA ILE A 93 1.64 -2.65 -4.58
C ILE A 93 2.64 -1.73 -5.26
N TYR A 94 3.69 -2.28 -5.88
CA TYR A 94 4.78 -1.50 -6.49
C TYR A 94 4.30 -0.51 -7.55
N ASN A 95 3.23 -0.84 -8.27
CA ASN A 95 2.70 -0.02 -9.36
C ASN A 95 1.90 1.19 -8.85
N VAL A 96 1.34 1.11 -7.64
CA VAL A 96 0.51 2.18 -7.04
C VAL A 96 1.37 3.25 -6.38
N VAL A 97 2.53 2.88 -5.82
CA VAL A 97 3.49 3.84 -5.24
C VAL A 97 4.00 4.86 -6.27
N ASN A 98 3.84 4.57 -7.57
CA ASN A 98 4.35 5.36 -8.69
C ASN A 98 3.39 6.44 -9.22
N LEU A 99 2.26 6.68 -8.56
CA LEU A 99 1.29 7.70 -8.98
C LEU A 99 1.72 9.09 -8.46
N ASN A 100 2.54 9.78 -9.26
CA ASN A 100 2.64 11.25 -9.26
C ASN A 100 1.76 11.81 -10.37
#